data_AF-A0A4R6BEF2-F1
#
_entry.id   AF-A0A4R6BEF2-F1
#
_cell.length_a   1.000
_cell.length_b   1.000
_cell.length_c   1.000
_cell.angle_alpha   90.00
_cell.angle_beta   90.00
_cell.angle_gamma   90.00
#
_symmetry.space_group_name_H-M   'P 1'
#
loop_
_entity.id
_entity.type
_entity.pdbx_description
1 polymer ?
#
loop_
_entity_poly.entity_id
_entity_poly.type
_entity_poly.pdbx_seq_one_letter_code
_entity_poly.pdbx_strand_id
1 'polypeptide(L)'
;MRYFLIGLIILIILAVILYIVLSRFYDYFSFKSEVNDEKRMTRRRQYEEELELIRLEEERDRLIHAIHIRSRHFQSQQEIRQLTEELEEVNELIKHIESEDR
;
A
#
# COMPACT_ATOMS: atom_id res chain seq x y z
N MET A 1 42.39 23.23 -58.33
CA MET A 1 41.79 21.88 -58.36
C MET A 1 42.42 20.90 -57.37
N ARG A 2 43.73 20.60 -57.43
CA ARG A 2 44.37 19.61 -56.52
C ARG A 2 44.21 19.91 -55.03
N TYR A 3 44.38 21.16 -54.61
CA TYR A 3 44.21 21.56 -53.19
C TYR A 3 42.76 21.49 -52.69
N PHE A 4 41.77 21.64 -53.59
CA PHE A 4 40.36 21.53 -53.25
C PHE A 4 39.97 20.08 -52.92
N LEU A 5 40.46 19.12 -53.72
CA LEU A 5 40.28 17.69 -53.46
C LEU A 5 40.91 17.26 -52.13
N ILE A 6 42.11 17.77 -51.82
CA ILE A 6 42.78 17.49 -50.54
C ILE A 6 41.99 18.06 -49.36
N GLY A 7 41.50 19.30 -49.48
CA GLY A 7 40.65 19.91 -48.45
C GLY A 7 39.34 19.16 -48.23
N LEU A 8 38.72 18.67 -49.30
CA LEU A 8 37.48 17.88 -49.23
C LEU A 8 37.71 16.54 -48.48
N ILE A 9 38.81 15.85 -48.77
CA ILE A 9 39.17 14.60 -48.10
C ILE A 9 39.39 14.83 -46.61
N ILE A 10 40.13 15.89 -46.24
CA ILE A 10 40.37 16.25 -44.83
C ILE A 10 39.03 16.56 -44.13
N LEU A 11 38.12 17.27 -44.80
CA LEU A 11 36.81 17.60 -44.25
C LEU A 11 35.96 16.35 -43.99
N ILE A 12 35.98 15.37 -44.90
CA ILE A 12 35.30 14.08 -44.71
C ILE A 12 35.87 13.33 -43.52
N ILE A 13 37.20 13.24 -43.40
CA ILE A 13 37.85 12.57 -42.26
C ILE A 13 37.47 13.25 -40.95
N LEU A 14 37.48 14.58 -40.92
CA LEU A 14 37.13 15.35 -39.74
C LEU A 14 35.67 15.15 -39.34
N ALA A 15 34.75 15.08 -40.31
CA ALA A 15 33.34 14.78 -40.06
C ALA A 15 33.15 13.37 -39.47
N VAL A 16 33.88 12.36 -39.96
CA VAL A 16 33.81 10.99 -39.43
C VAL A 16 34.32 10.92 -37.99
N ILE A 17 35.44 11.59 -37.69
CA ILE A 17 35.98 11.65 -36.32
C ILE A 17 34.97 12.35 -35.40
N LEU A 18 34.41 13.49 -35.84
CA LEU A 18 33.42 14.24 -35.07
C LEU A 18 32.18 13.39 -34.77
N TYR A 19 31.70 12.62 -35.75
CA TYR A 19 30.57 11.71 -35.58
C TYR A 19 30.85 10.64 -34.52
N ILE A 20 32.04 10.03 -34.54
CA ILE A 20 32.44 9.00 -33.56
C ILE A 20 32.50 9.61 -32.15
N VAL A 21 33.07 10.81 -32.03
CA VAL A 21 33.15 11.52 -30.73
C VAL A 21 31.75 11.83 -30.21
N LEU A 22 30.87 12.40 -31.05
CA LEU A 22 29.49 12.68 -30.65
C LEU A 22 28.74 11.41 -30.23
N SER A 23 28.87 10.31 -30.98
CA SER A 23 28.24 9.04 -30.63
C SER A 23 28.64 8.58 -29.23
N ARG A 24 29.95 8.64 -28.90
CA ARG A 24 30.45 8.26 -27.57
C ARG A 24 29.97 9.21 -26.47
N PHE A 25 29.86 10.51 -26.76
CA PHE A 25 29.31 11.48 -25.82
C PHE A 25 27.82 11.23 -25.56
N TYR A 26 27.03 10.92 -26.59
CA TYR A 26 25.62 10.56 -26.44
C TYR A 26 25.43 9.28 -25.64
N ASP A 27 26.22 8.22 -25.92
CA ASP A 27 26.16 6.97 -25.16
C ASP A 27 26.50 7.19 -23.67
N TYR A 28 27.52 8.00 -23.38
CA TYR A 28 27.90 8.32 -22.00
C TYR A 28 26.84 9.15 -21.27
N PHE A 29 26.19 10.09 -21.96
CA PHE A 29 25.13 10.91 -21.39
C PHE A 29 23.83 10.11 -21.19
N SER A 30 23.50 9.23 -22.14
CA SER A 30 22.36 8.31 -22.07
C SER A 30 22.47 7.37 -20.88
N PHE A 31 23.63 6.75 -20.68
CA PHE A 31 23.86 5.83 -19.56
C PHE A 31 23.71 6.51 -18.18
N LYS A 32 24.11 7.79 -18.07
CA LYS A 32 23.94 8.56 -16.82
C LYS A 32 22.48 8.96 -16.59
N SER A 33 21.69 9.14 -17.65
CA SER A 33 20.25 9.41 -17.56
C SER A 33 19.49 8.17 -17.09
N GLU A 34 19.75 7.02 -17.71
CA GLU A 34 19.04 5.76 -17.48
C GLU A 34 19.23 5.25 -16.03
N VAL A 35 20.46 5.30 -15.51
CA VAL A 35 20.78 4.89 -14.13
C VAL A 35 20.14 5.81 -13.09
N ASN A 36 19.88 7.08 -13.44
CA ASN A 36 19.29 8.04 -12.51
C ASN A 36 17.75 7.91 -12.46
N ASP A 37 17.13 7.58 -13.58
CA ASP A 37 15.68 7.33 -13.67
C ASP A 37 15.30 6.00 -13.01
N GLU A 38 16.12 4.97 -13.16
CA GLU A 38 15.89 3.68 -12.49
C GLU A 38 15.94 3.82 -10.95
N LYS A 39 16.92 4.57 -10.41
CA LYS A 39 17.01 4.86 -8.97
C LYS A 39 15.83 5.66 -8.43
N ARG A 40 15.25 6.57 -9.23
CA ARG A 40 14.08 7.36 -8.85
C ARG A 40 12.81 6.50 -8.82
N MET A 41 12.65 5.60 -9.78
CA MET A 41 11.53 4.65 -9.83
C MET A 41 11.50 3.72 -8.60
N THR A 42 12.65 3.16 -8.20
CA THR A 42 12.72 2.23 -7.06
C THR A 42 12.36 2.91 -5.74
N ARG A 43 12.86 4.13 -5.49
CA ARG A 43 12.52 4.89 -4.27
C ARG A 43 11.05 5.25 -4.20
N ARG A 44 10.44 5.58 -5.34
CA ARG A 44 9.02 5.93 -5.39
C ARG A 44 8.13 4.72 -5.08
N ARG A 45 8.47 3.54 -5.61
CA ARG A 45 7.75 2.29 -5.28
C ARG A 45 7.84 1.95 -3.79
N GLN A 46 9.03 2.04 -3.20
CA GLN A 46 9.21 1.79 -1.77
C GLN A 46 8.36 2.73 -0.91
N TYR A 47 8.28 4.01 -1.27
CA TYR A 47 7.46 4.97 -0.54
C TYR A 47 5.95 4.71 -0.69
N GLU A 48 5.51 4.28 -1.87
CA GLU A 48 4.11 3.89 -2.11
C GLU A 48 3.74 2.61 -1.32
N GLU A 49 4.63 1.62 -1.27
CA GLU A 49 4.45 0.40 -0.46
C GLU A 49 4.40 0.72 1.05
N GLU A 50 5.28 1.60 1.55
CA GLU A 50 5.25 2.05 2.96
C GLU A 50 3.96 2.78 3.31
N LEU A 51 3.46 3.65 2.42
CA LEU A 51 2.19 4.35 2.61
C LEU A 51 0.99 3.39 2.63
N GLU A 52 1.03 2.35 1.79
CA GLU A 52 -0.02 1.33 1.75
C GLU A 52 -0.04 0.48 3.02
N LEU A 53 1.13 0.10 3.54
CA LEU A 53 1.25 -0.60 4.82
C LEU A 53 0.66 0.22 5.98
N ILE A 54 0.97 1.51 6.07
CA ILE A 54 0.44 2.39 7.11
C ILE A 54 -1.10 2.47 7.02
N ARG A 55 -1.65 2.57 5.81
CA ARG A 55 -3.12 2.59 5.62
C ARG A 55 -3.78 1.29 6.07
N LEU A 56 -3.17 0.14 5.74
CA LEU A 56 -3.68 -1.16 6.14
C LEU A 56 -3.61 -1.36 7.65
N GLU A 57 -2.55 -0.88 8.30
CA GLU A 57 -2.40 -0.93 9.76
C GLU A 57 -3.47 -0.08 10.46
N GLU A 58 -3.72 1.14 9.98
CA GLU A 58 -4.80 1.99 10.48
C GLU A 58 -6.18 1.34 10.32
N GLU A 59 -6.46 0.74 9.16
CA GLU A 59 -7.75 0.10 8.90
C GLU A 59 -7.96 -1.12 9.80
N ARG A 60 -6.91 -1.92 10.00
CA ARG A 60 -6.90 -3.07 10.91
C ARG A 60 -7.19 -2.63 12.35
N ASP A 61 -6.57 -1.57 12.83
CA ASP A 61 -6.80 -1.08 14.19
C ASP A 61 -8.21 -0.51 14.38
N ARG A 62 -8.76 0.19 13.37
CA ARG A 62 -10.16 0.62 13.38
C ARG A 62 -11.11 -0.56 13.46
N LEU A 63 -10.86 -1.62 12.69
CA LEU A 63 -11.68 -2.83 12.70
C LEU A 63 -11.60 -3.55 14.04
N ILE A 64 -10.42 -3.66 14.65
CA ILE A 64 -10.26 -4.24 15.99
C ILE A 64 -11.03 -3.43 17.03
N HIS A 65 -10.95 -2.11 16.95
CA HIS A 65 -11.71 -1.25 17.87
C HIS A 65 -13.22 -1.44 17.68
N ALA A 66 -13.70 -1.48 16.44
CA ALA A 66 -15.10 -1.73 16.12
C ALA A 66 -15.57 -3.12 16.62
N ILE A 67 -14.74 -4.16 16.45
CA ILE A 67 -15.02 -5.51 16.96
C ILE A 67 -15.09 -5.50 18.49
N HIS A 68 -14.17 -4.81 19.17
CA HIS A 68 -14.15 -4.73 20.63
C HIS A 68 -15.40 -4.04 21.19
N ILE A 69 -15.83 -2.94 20.56
CA ILE A 69 -17.07 -2.26 20.94
C ILE A 69 -18.26 -3.19 20.72
N ARG A 70 -18.31 -3.84 19.55
CA ARG A 70 -19.42 -4.73 19.19
C ARG A 70 -19.47 -5.98 20.07
N SER A 71 -18.34 -6.56 20.45
CA SER A 71 -18.28 -7.74 21.31
C SER A 71 -18.77 -7.45 22.72
N ARG A 72 -18.47 -6.28 23.28
CA ARG A 72 -19.06 -5.83 24.56
C ARG A 72 -20.58 -5.71 24.49
N HIS A 73 -21.12 -5.19 23.39
CA HIS A 73 -22.57 -5.15 23.20
C HIS A 73 -23.19 -6.54 23.11
N PHE A 74 -22.55 -7.49 22.41
CA PHE A 74 -23.03 -8.87 22.36
C PHE A 74 -22.99 -9.58 23.72
N GLN A 75 -21.94 -9.35 24.52
CA GLN A 75 -21.87 -9.89 25.89
C GLN A 75 -23.02 -9.37 26.75
N SER A 76 -23.30 -8.06 26.71
CA SER A 76 -24.43 -7.49 27.47
C SER A 76 -25.79 -8.05 27.03
N GLN A 77 -25.97 -8.34 25.74
CA GLN A 77 -27.21 -8.95 25.25
C GLN A 77 -27.35 -10.42 25.67
N GLN A 78 -26.25 -11.17 25.73
CA GLN A 78 -26.27 -12.55 26.24
C GLN A 78 -26.59 -12.60 27.74
N GLU A 79 -25.97 -11.72 28.54
CA GLU A 79 -26.25 -11.60 29.98
C GLU A 79 -27.70 -11.21 30.26
N ILE A 80 -28.26 -10.24 29.53
CA ILE A 80 -29.68 -9.87 29.65
C ILE A 80 -30.56 -11.08 29.38
N ARG A 81 -30.27 -11.87 28.34
CA ARG A 81 -31.08 -13.02 27.96
C ARG A 81 -31.07 -14.10 29.05
N GLN A 82 -29.91 -14.40 29.63
CA GLN A 82 -29.78 -15.32 30.76
C GLN A 82 -30.57 -14.84 31.99
N LEU A 83 -30.44 -13.56 32.35
CA LEU A 83 -31.20 -12.98 33.45
C LEU A 83 -32.71 -12.99 33.19
N THR A 84 -33.15 -12.92 31.93
CA THR A 84 -34.57 -13.00 31.57
C THR A 84 -35.10 -14.41 31.75
N GLU A 85 -34.34 -15.44 31.34
CA GLU A 85 -34.68 -16.85 31.55
C GLU A 85 -34.73 -17.19 33.04
N GLU A 86 -33.75 -16.75 33.83
CA GLU A 86 -33.74 -16.93 35.29
C GLU A 86 -34.95 -16.26 35.95
N LEU A 87 -35.33 -15.07 35.50
CA LEU A 87 -36.53 -14.37 35.99
C LEU A 87 -37.81 -15.12 35.67
N GLU A 88 -37.91 -15.73 34.49
CA GLU A 88 -39.09 -16.48 34.07
C GLU A 88 -39.23 -17.78 34.88
N GLU A 89 -38.12 -18.49 35.14
CA GLU A 89 -38.09 -19.68 35.98
C GLU A 89 -38.51 -19.36 37.44
N VAL A 90 -37.98 -18.27 38.01
CA VAL A 90 -38.40 -17.80 39.34
C VAL A 90 -39.88 -17.44 39.36
N ASN A 91 -40.41 -16.84 38.31
CA ASN A 91 -41.81 -16.46 38.23
C ASN A 91 -42.73 -17.69 38.13
N GLU A 92 -42.32 -18.75 37.42
CA GLU A 92 -43.05 -20.02 37.40
C GLU A 92 -43.05 -20.71 38.77
N LEU A 93 -41.92 -20.68 39.49
CA LEU A 93 -41.83 -21.21 40.85
C LEU A 93 -42.77 -20.47 41.81
N ILE A 94 -42.82 -19.14 41.73
CA ILE A 94 -43.74 -18.33 42.55
C ILE A 94 -45.20 -18.71 42.24
N LYS A 95 -45.56 -18.81 40.95
CA LYS A 95 -46.91 -19.25 40.55
C LYS A 95 -47.25 -20.63 41.07
N HIS A 96 -46.30 -21.57 41.04
CA HIS A 96 -46.51 -22.91 41.57
C HIS A 96 -46.82 -22.89 43.07
N ILE A 97 -46.05 -22.13 43.85
CA ILE A 97 -46.28 -21.96 45.29
C ILE A 97 -47.65 -21.30 45.55
N GLU A 98 -47.97 -20.21 44.84
CA GLU A 98 -49.29 -19.54 44.96
C GLU A 98 -50.47 -20.45 44.58
N SER A 99 -50.25 -21.42 43.70
CA SER A 99 -51.27 -22.39 43.29
C SER A 99 -51.42 -23.56 44.26
N GLU A 100 -50.37 -23.92 45.02
CA GLU A 100 -50.43 -24.97 46.06
C GLU A 100 -51.02 -24.45 47.39
N ASP A 101 -50.92 -23.15 47.67
CA ASP A 101 -51.47 -22.52 48.89
C ASP A 101 -52.99 -22.20 48.81
N ARG A 102 -53.70 -22.67 47.76
CA ARG A 102 -55.17 -22.55 47.59
C ARG A 102 -55.89 -23.88 47.61
#